data_AF-A0Y7F7-F1
#
_entry.id   AF-A0Y7F7-F1
#
_cell.length_a   1.000
_cell.length_b   1.000
_cell.length_c   1.000
_cell.angle_alpha   90.00
_cell.angle_beta   90.00
_cell.angle_gamma   90.00
#
_symmetry.space_group_name_H-M   'P 1'
#
loop_
_entity.id
_entity.type
_entity.pdbx_description
1 polymer ?
#
loop_
_entity_poly.entity_id
_entity_poly.type
_entity_poly.pdbx_seq_one_letter_code
_entity_poly.pdbx_strand_id
1 'polypeptide(L)'
;SDAKSVTIDSLKIETKIDTLIPDLIATVNDRDLLIEIFVTHAIDEEKTAKIEQLGISTIEIDLSKAPRDMSMESLKEVIIDKIENKRWIYNARVKSEFKRMLNQTRHMDITSRGFASHVDYCPIKVNVWRGKPYANVIDDCIYCIHCVSYPGDVICCNGHLDPNDIYKPKLCT
;
A
#
# COMPACT_ATOMS: atom_id res chain seq x y z
N SER A 1 6.78 -12.69 -9.22
CA SER A 1 7.97 -11.85 -9.40
C SER A 1 9.16 -12.64 -8.91
N ASP A 2 10.33 -12.43 -9.49
CA ASP A 2 11.56 -13.00 -8.96
C ASP A 2 12.04 -12.16 -7.78
N ALA A 3 12.52 -12.81 -6.73
CA ALA A 3 13.06 -12.12 -5.56
C ALA A 3 14.36 -11.41 -5.93
N LYS A 4 14.53 -10.18 -5.48
CA LYS A 4 15.77 -9.41 -5.63
C LYS A 4 16.44 -9.24 -4.28
N SER A 5 17.70 -9.64 -4.21
CA SER A 5 18.54 -9.35 -3.06
C SER A 5 19.13 -7.94 -3.17
N VAL A 6 19.20 -7.26 -2.03
CA VAL A 6 19.93 -6.00 -1.88
C VAL A 6 20.91 -6.16 -0.73
N THR A 7 22.08 -5.53 -0.85
CA THR A 7 23.06 -5.48 0.24
C THR A 7 22.73 -4.30 1.14
N ILE A 8 22.77 -4.52 2.45
CA ILE A 8 22.66 -3.45 3.45
C ILE A 8 24.03 -2.79 3.56
N ASP A 9 24.09 -1.48 3.27
CA ASP A 9 25.32 -0.70 3.27
C ASP A 9 25.77 -0.38 4.71
N SER A 10 24.81 -0.10 5.59
CA SER A 10 25.06 0.06 7.01
C SER A 10 23.85 -0.36 7.85
N LEU A 11 24.12 -0.80 9.08
CA LEU A 11 23.10 -1.18 10.04
C LEU A 11 23.38 -0.51 11.38
N LYS A 12 22.39 0.16 11.96
CA LYS A 12 22.44 0.74 13.29
C LYS A 12 21.37 0.10 14.17
N ILE A 13 21.70 -0.15 15.43
CA ILE A 13 20.81 -0.78 16.42
C ILE A 13 20.40 0.29 17.42
N GLU A 14 19.11 0.35 17.76
CA GLU A 14 18.54 1.23 18.81
C GLU A 14 19.02 2.69 18.73
N THR A 15 19.23 3.19 17.51
CA THR A 15 19.79 4.53 17.28
C THR A 15 18.67 5.54 17.06
N LYS A 16 18.68 6.61 17.85
CA LYS A 16 17.68 7.68 17.79
C LYS A 16 17.71 8.41 16.45
N ILE A 17 16.54 8.55 15.83
CA ILE A 17 16.27 9.39 14.66
C ILE A 17 15.15 10.37 14.99
N ASP A 18 15.50 11.65 15.07
CA ASP A 18 14.63 12.71 15.57
C ASP A 18 13.99 12.37 16.93
N THR A 19 12.70 12.01 16.97
CA THR A 19 11.96 11.66 18.19
C THR A 19 11.70 10.15 18.36
N LEU A 20 12.15 9.33 17.42
CA LEU A 20 11.90 7.89 17.35
C LEU A 20 13.19 7.11 17.61
N ILE A 21 13.08 5.98 18.31
CA ILE A 21 14.15 4.98 18.42
C ILE A 21 13.59 3.67 17.86
N PRO A 22 13.93 3.32 16.61
CA PRO A 22 13.62 2.02 16.05
C PRO A 22 14.63 0.97 16.52
N ASP A 23 14.23 -0.31 16.48
CA ASP A 23 15.13 -1.41 16.84
C ASP A 23 16.35 -1.47 15.90
N LEU A 24 16.11 -1.27 14.60
CA LEU A 24 17.15 -1.26 13.59
C LEU A 24 16.91 -0.16 12.53
N ILE A 25 18.01 0.43 12.05
CA ILE A 25 18.04 1.30 10.87
C ILE A 25 18.99 0.67 9.86
N ALA A 26 18.45 0.20 8.75
CA ALA A 26 19.21 -0.32 7.62
C ALA A 26 19.30 0.74 6.52
N THR A 27 20.51 1.09 6.10
CA THR A 27 20.72 1.99 4.96
C THR A 27 21.02 1.16 3.71
N VAL A 28 20.31 1.43 2.62
CA VAL A 28 20.47 0.78 1.31
C VAL A 28 20.38 1.84 0.21
N ASN A 29 21.45 2.02 -0.58
CA ASN A 29 21.54 3.03 -1.63
C ASN A 29 21.12 4.44 -1.16
N ASP A 30 21.75 4.91 -0.06
CA ASP A 30 21.48 6.20 0.58
C ASP A 30 20.04 6.40 1.07
N ARG A 31 19.30 5.30 1.28
CA ARG A 31 17.94 5.34 1.84
C ARG A 31 17.86 4.50 3.09
N ASP A 32 17.26 5.07 4.13
CA ASP A 32 17.01 4.35 5.37
C ASP A 32 15.70 3.56 5.30
N LEU A 33 15.75 2.36 5.86
CA LEU A 33 14.62 1.50 6.18
C LEU A 33 14.64 1.25 7.69
N LEU A 34 13.56 1.63 8.36
CA LEU A 34 13.39 1.29 9.78
C LEU A 34 12.84 -0.13 9.87
N ILE A 35 13.37 -0.91 10.80
CA ILE A 35 12.90 -2.28 11.07
C ILE A 35 12.60 -2.39 12.56
N GLU A 36 11.38 -2.83 12.86
CA GLU A 36 10.86 -3.03 14.20
C GLU A 36 10.63 -4.53 14.43
N ILE A 37 11.02 -5.04 15.60
CA ILE A 37 10.87 -6.43 15.99
C ILE A 37 9.75 -6.54 17.02
N PHE A 38 8.61 -7.07 16.61
CA PHE A 38 7.48 -7.27 17.51
C PHE A 38 7.62 -8.60 18.25
N VAL A 39 7.83 -8.54 19.57
CA VAL A 39 7.86 -9.73 20.44
C VAL A 39 6.69 -9.75 21.42
N THR A 40 6.48 -8.66 22.16
CA THR A 40 5.37 -8.55 23.15
C THR A 40 4.57 -7.26 23.06
N HIS A 41 5.16 -6.19 22.52
CA HIS A 41 4.49 -4.90 22.33
C HIS A 41 4.50 -4.52 20.86
N ALA A 42 3.30 -4.46 20.26
CA ALA A 42 3.14 -4.01 18.89
C ALA A 42 3.45 -2.51 18.80
N ILE A 43 3.79 -2.04 17.61
CA ILE A 43 3.87 -0.60 17.33
C ILE A 43 2.51 0.03 17.62
N ASP A 44 2.51 1.00 18.54
CA ASP A 44 1.30 1.75 18.88
C ASP A 44 1.00 2.87 17.88
N GLU A 45 -0.15 3.52 18.05
CA GLU A 45 -0.60 4.61 17.18
C GLU A 45 0.34 5.82 17.25
N GLU A 46 0.93 6.11 18.42
CA GLU A 46 1.86 7.24 18.60
C GLU A 46 3.14 7.03 17.80
N LYS A 47 3.71 5.82 17.88
CA LYS A 47 4.91 5.43 17.13
C LYS A 47 4.64 5.41 15.64
N THR A 48 3.47 4.90 15.22
CA THR A 48 3.03 4.93 13.82
C THR A 48 2.96 6.36 13.29
N ALA A 49 2.34 7.29 14.03
CA ALA A 49 2.25 8.70 13.63
C ALA A 49 3.63 9.37 13.47
N LYS A 50 4.58 9.08 14.38
CA LYS A 50 5.97 9.56 14.26
C LYS A 50 6.66 9.01 13.01
N ILE A 51 6.47 7.72 12.70
CA ILE A 51 7.01 7.09 11.49
C ILE A 51 6.45 7.77 10.23
N GLU A 52 5.13 7.99 10.17
CA GLU A 52 4.48 8.66 9.04
C GLU A 52 4.97 10.10 8.87
N GLN A 53 5.18 10.83 9.98
CA GLN A 53 5.72 12.18 9.98
C GLN A 53 7.17 12.23 9.48
N LEU A 54 8.00 11.26 9.86
CA LEU A 54 9.37 11.12 9.36
C LEU A 54 9.40 10.82 7.85
N GLY A 55 8.38 10.14 7.34
CA GLY A 55 8.30 9.76 5.93
C GLY A 55 9.33 8.70 5.53
N ILE A 56 9.86 7.95 6.50
CA ILE A 56 10.85 6.89 6.28
C ILE A 56 10.14 5.54 6.25
N SER A 57 10.39 4.78 5.18
CA SER A 57 9.84 3.43 5.03
C SER A 57 10.18 2.57 6.24
N THR A 58 9.18 1.86 6.76
CA THR A 58 9.28 1.07 7.98
C THR A 58 8.58 -0.27 7.81
N ILE A 59 9.27 -1.35 8.15
CA ILE A 59 8.67 -2.69 8.26
C ILE A 59 8.68 -3.15 9.72
N GLU A 60 7.72 -4.00 10.05
CA GLU A 60 7.72 -4.76 11.28
C GLU A 60 7.95 -6.24 10.95
N ILE A 61 8.78 -6.89 11.76
CA ILE A 61 8.98 -8.34 11.76
C ILE A 61 8.34 -8.91 13.03
N ASP A 62 7.26 -9.66 12.87
CA ASP A 62 6.51 -10.28 13.96
C ASP A 62 7.19 -11.59 14.39
N LEU A 63 7.77 -11.57 15.59
CA LEU A 63 8.33 -12.73 16.27
C LEU A 63 7.53 -13.08 17.54
N SER A 64 6.33 -12.52 17.74
CA SER A 64 5.52 -12.72 18.94
C SER A 64 5.11 -14.18 19.16
N LYS A 65 5.02 -14.95 18.08
CA LYS A 65 4.71 -16.39 18.09
C LYS A 65 5.93 -17.29 17.90
N ALA A 66 7.13 -16.71 17.78
CA ALA A 66 8.35 -17.50 17.59
C ALA A 66 8.78 -18.16 18.92
N PRO A 67 9.14 -19.46 18.92
CA PRO A 67 9.72 -20.09 20.11
C PRO A 67 11.03 -19.41 20.53
N ARG A 68 11.20 -19.16 21.83
CA ARG A 68 12.39 -18.46 22.35
C ARG A 68 13.67 -19.29 22.27
N ASP A 69 13.54 -20.61 22.18
CA ASP A 69 14.60 -21.60 22.10
C ASP A 69 14.80 -22.13 20.67
N MET A 70 14.26 -21.44 19.65
CA MET A 70 14.44 -21.86 18.26
C MET A 70 15.91 -21.78 17.83
N SER A 71 16.32 -22.64 16.89
CA SER A 71 17.69 -22.62 16.39
C SER A 71 17.97 -21.37 15.54
N MET A 72 19.25 -21.06 15.37
CA MET A 72 19.68 -19.94 14.53
C MET A 72 19.23 -20.12 13.08
N GLU A 73 19.19 -21.35 12.58
CA GLU A 73 18.73 -21.70 11.24
C GLU A 73 17.23 -21.41 11.09
N SER A 74 16.42 -21.82 12.05
CA SER A 74 14.98 -21.53 12.04
C SER A 74 14.72 -20.02 12.16
N LEU A 75 15.48 -19.30 12.99
CA LEU A 75 15.36 -17.85 13.13
C LEU A 75 15.70 -17.15 11.81
N LYS A 76 16.78 -17.57 11.14
CA LYS A 76 17.16 -17.06 9.82
C LYS A 76 16.06 -17.33 8.79
N GLU A 77 15.48 -18.52 8.77
CA GLU A 77 14.39 -18.85 7.86
C GLU A 77 13.20 -17.90 8.05
N VAL A 78 12.82 -17.61 9.30
CA VAL A 78 11.72 -16.70 9.63
C VAL A 78 12.04 -15.23 9.28
N ILE A 79 13.26 -14.78 9.53
CA ILE A 79 13.65 -13.37 9.37
C ILE A 79 14.10 -13.05 7.94
N ILE A 80 14.75 -13.96 7.23
CA ILE A 80 15.38 -13.68 5.94
C ILE A 80 14.62 -14.34 4.80
N ASP A 81 14.30 -15.63 4.94
CA ASP A 81 13.81 -16.44 3.82
C ASP A 81 12.28 -16.38 3.66
N LYS A 82 11.57 -15.98 4.73
CA LYS A 82 10.10 -15.90 4.81
C LYS A 82 9.57 -14.47 4.92
N ILE A 83 8.39 -14.25 4.35
CA ILE A 83 7.71 -12.95 4.31
C ILE A 83 6.47 -12.89 5.20
N GLU A 84 5.97 -14.03 5.65
CA GLU A 84 4.70 -14.19 6.37
C GLU A 84 4.66 -13.39 7.67
N ASN A 85 5.83 -13.21 8.28
CA ASN A 85 6.01 -12.46 9.52
C ASN A 85 6.43 -11.01 9.28
N LYS A 86 6.32 -10.49 8.05
CA LYS A 86 6.73 -9.13 7.71
C LYS A 86 5.56 -8.33 7.19
N ARG A 87 5.46 -7.09 7.65
CA ARG A 87 4.49 -6.15 7.12
C ARG A 87 5.07 -4.76 7.03
N TRP A 88 4.57 -3.99 6.05
CA TRP A 88 4.82 -2.56 6.00
C TRP A 88 4.01 -1.87 7.11
N ILE A 89 4.70 -1.04 7.90
CA ILE A 89 4.05 -0.07 8.78
C ILE A 89 3.86 1.22 8.01
N TYR A 90 4.89 1.62 7.27
CA TYR A 90 4.84 2.76 6.37
C TYR A 90 5.72 2.50 5.14
N ASN A 91 5.24 2.91 3.97
CA ASN A 91 6.03 2.86 2.75
C ASN A 91 5.98 4.24 2.09
N ALA A 92 7.13 4.94 2.11
CA ALA A 92 7.27 6.31 1.62
C ALA A 92 6.85 6.49 0.14
N ARG A 93 6.85 5.38 -0.62
CA ARG A 93 6.49 5.38 -2.03
C ARG A 93 4.98 5.30 -2.28
N VAL A 94 4.20 4.71 -1.36
CA VAL A 94 2.76 4.44 -1.57
C VAL A 94 1.98 5.71 -1.89
N LYS A 95 2.20 6.79 -1.13
CA LYS A 95 1.48 8.06 -1.32
C LYS A 95 1.73 8.67 -2.70
N SER A 96 2.97 8.68 -3.17
CA SER A 96 3.31 9.25 -4.48
C SER A 96 2.79 8.40 -5.63
N GLU A 97 2.87 7.06 -5.50
CA GLU A 97 2.34 6.15 -6.51
C GLU A 97 0.81 6.19 -6.60
N PHE A 98 0.13 6.23 -5.46
CA PHE A 98 -1.33 6.39 -5.43
C PHE A 98 -1.77 7.73 -6.04
N LYS A 99 -1.06 8.82 -5.75
CA LYS A 99 -1.29 10.12 -6.39
C LYS A 99 -1.14 10.06 -7.91
N ARG A 100 -0.12 9.33 -8.41
CA ARG A 100 0.07 9.14 -9.85
C ARG A 100 -1.08 8.36 -10.47
N MET A 101 -1.60 7.33 -9.81
CA MET A 101 -2.79 6.60 -10.25
C MET A 101 -4.02 7.51 -10.29
N LEU A 102 -4.25 8.32 -9.25
CA LEU A 102 -5.38 9.26 -9.18
C LEU A 102 -5.35 10.32 -10.27
N ASN A 103 -4.17 10.86 -10.60
CA ASN A 103 -4.02 11.90 -11.63
C ASN A 103 -4.44 11.44 -13.04
N GLN A 104 -4.63 10.14 -13.25
CA GLN A 104 -5.09 9.56 -14.51
C GLN A 104 -6.61 9.33 -14.56
N THR A 105 -7.33 9.66 -13.49
CA THR A 105 -8.75 9.36 -13.37
C THR A 105 -9.62 10.52 -13.81
N ARG A 106 -10.81 10.20 -14.32
CA ARG A 106 -11.94 11.13 -14.32
C ARG A 106 -12.69 10.97 -13.01
N HIS A 107 -13.13 12.09 -12.46
CA HIS A 107 -14.04 12.13 -11.33
C HIS A 107 -15.46 11.99 -11.87
N MET A 108 -16.13 10.91 -11.51
CA MET A 108 -17.48 10.60 -11.94
C MET A 108 -18.41 10.79 -10.75
N ASP A 109 -19.25 11.84 -10.80
CA ASP A 109 -20.20 12.13 -9.74
C ASP A 109 -21.22 11.01 -9.58
N ILE A 110 -21.51 10.66 -8.34
CA ILE A 110 -22.52 9.67 -8.02
C ILE A 110 -23.88 10.33 -7.92
N THR A 111 -24.84 9.73 -8.61
CA THR A 111 -26.24 10.14 -8.62
C THR A 111 -27.11 9.06 -8.00
N SER A 112 -27.92 9.43 -7.02
CA SER A 112 -28.92 8.53 -6.44
C SER A 112 -30.18 8.51 -7.30
N ARG A 113 -30.65 7.31 -7.65
CA ARG A 113 -31.88 7.06 -8.40
C ARG A 113 -32.70 6.00 -7.67
N GLY A 114 -33.68 6.43 -6.89
CA GLY A 114 -34.42 5.55 -6.00
C GLY A 114 -33.49 4.95 -4.94
N PHE A 115 -33.46 3.62 -4.85
CA PHE A 115 -32.66 2.88 -3.86
C PHE A 115 -31.24 2.53 -4.33
N ALA A 116 -30.80 3.01 -5.50
CA ALA A 116 -29.50 2.70 -6.07
C ALA A 116 -28.71 3.94 -6.49
N SER A 117 -27.39 3.86 -6.35
CA SER A 117 -26.44 4.90 -6.74
C SER A 117 -25.77 4.54 -8.06
N HIS A 118 -25.62 5.53 -8.93
CA HIS A 118 -25.08 5.31 -10.28
C HIS A 118 -24.12 6.42 -10.67
N VAL A 119 -23.18 6.08 -11.56
CA VAL A 119 -22.44 7.07 -12.35
C VAL A 119 -22.99 7.08 -13.78
N ASP A 120 -23.22 8.27 -14.31
CA ASP A 120 -23.58 8.43 -15.72
C ASP A 120 -22.34 8.41 -16.61
N TYR A 121 -22.51 8.02 -17.87
CA TYR A 121 -21.46 8.01 -18.89
C TYR A 121 -20.23 7.17 -18.52
N CYS A 122 -20.47 5.97 -17.97
CA CYS A 122 -19.42 4.98 -17.72
C CYS A 122 -18.51 4.81 -18.96
N PRO A 123 -17.19 5.09 -18.86
CA PRO A 123 -16.30 5.10 -20.03
C PRO A 123 -16.21 3.75 -20.76
N ILE A 124 -16.27 2.65 -20.01
CA ILE A 124 -16.24 1.28 -20.55
C ILE A 124 -17.63 0.76 -20.95
N LYS A 125 -18.69 1.56 -20.73
CA LYS A 125 -20.07 1.25 -21.11
C LYS A 125 -20.58 -0.09 -20.56
N VAL A 126 -20.31 -0.38 -19.29
CA VAL A 126 -20.71 -1.64 -18.64
C VAL A 126 -22.23 -1.87 -18.71
N ASN A 127 -23.02 -0.80 -18.56
CA ASN A 127 -24.46 -0.81 -18.79
C ASN A 127 -24.86 0.34 -19.74
N VAL A 128 -25.98 0.19 -20.46
CA VAL A 128 -26.51 1.20 -21.39
C VAL A 128 -28.03 1.28 -21.28
N TRP A 129 -28.57 2.48 -21.04
CA TRP A 129 -30.02 2.73 -21.01
C TRP A 129 -30.40 3.87 -21.95
N ARG A 130 -31.32 3.60 -22.89
CA ARG A 130 -31.72 4.54 -23.95
C ARG A 130 -30.53 5.18 -24.68
N GLY A 131 -29.50 4.38 -24.95
CA GLY A 131 -28.26 4.81 -25.61
C GLY A 131 -27.27 5.57 -24.72
N LYS A 132 -27.59 5.82 -23.44
CA LYS A 132 -26.68 6.46 -22.48
C LYS A 132 -25.97 5.40 -21.62
N PRO A 133 -24.64 5.32 -21.66
CA PRO A 133 -23.89 4.45 -20.77
C PRO A 133 -24.06 4.87 -19.31
N TYR A 134 -24.09 3.92 -18.40
CA TYR A 134 -24.10 4.15 -16.95
C TYR A 134 -23.48 2.96 -16.23
N ALA A 135 -23.28 3.09 -14.92
CA ALA A 135 -22.86 1.99 -14.06
C ALA A 135 -23.47 2.17 -12.66
N ASN A 136 -23.94 1.08 -12.06
CA ASN A 136 -24.30 1.03 -10.65
C ASN A 136 -23.01 1.10 -9.80
N VAL A 137 -23.04 1.88 -8.73
CA VAL A 137 -21.86 2.08 -7.88
C VAL A 137 -21.44 0.79 -7.17
N ILE A 138 -22.39 0.08 -6.56
CA ILE A 138 -22.12 -1.12 -5.76
C ILE A 138 -21.85 -2.31 -6.67
N ASP A 139 -22.71 -2.52 -7.66
CA ASP A 139 -22.67 -3.74 -8.48
C ASP A 139 -21.57 -3.67 -9.55
N ASP A 140 -21.31 -2.48 -10.12
CA ASP A 140 -20.37 -2.34 -11.23
C ASP A 140 -19.09 -1.59 -10.86
N CYS A 141 -19.16 -0.47 -10.11
CA CYS A 141 -18.02 0.45 -9.99
C CYS A 141 -17.00 0.02 -8.92
N ILE A 142 -17.42 -0.24 -7.68
CA ILE A 142 -16.51 -0.46 -6.55
C ILE A 142 -15.54 -1.63 -6.78
N TYR A 143 -15.98 -2.65 -7.54
CA TYR A 143 -15.17 -3.82 -7.87
C TYR A 143 -14.60 -3.79 -9.29
N CYS A 144 -14.81 -2.70 -10.03
CA CYS A 144 -14.26 -2.53 -11.37
C CYS A 144 -12.74 -2.38 -11.32
N ILE A 145 -12.03 -3.04 -12.23
CA ILE A 145 -10.56 -2.86 -12.40
C ILE A 145 -10.16 -1.43 -12.75
N HIS A 146 -11.11 -0.60 -13.20
CA HIS A 146 -10.91 0.80 -13.57
C HIS A 146 -11.28 1.79 -12.46
N CYS A 147 -11.86 1.32 -11.35
CA CYS A 147 -12.09 2.12 -10.17
C CYS A 147 -10.79 2.22 -9.36
N VAL A 148 -10.16 3.39 -9.38
CA VAL A 148 -8.91 3.63 -8.64
C VAL A 148 -9.19 4.03 -7.20
N SER A 149 -10.27 4.77 -6.98
CA SER A 149 -10.68 5.23 -5.65
C SER A 149 -12.16 5.65 -5.64
N TYR A 150 -12.77 5.63 -4.47
CA TYR A 150 -14.14 6.05 -4.21
C TYR A 150 -14.21 6.94 -2.95
N PRO A 151 -13.74 8.20 -3.00
CA PRO A 151 -13.82 9.12 -1.87
C PRO A 151 -15.22 9.76 -1.77
N GLY A 152 -16.09 9.21 -0.92
CA GLY A 152 -17.37 9.84 -0.59
C GLY A 152 -18.41 9.67 -1.70
N ASP A 153 -18.58 10.68 -2.55
CA ASP A 153 -19.63 10.79 -3.58
C ASP A 153 -19.10 10.80 -5.02
N VAL A 154 -17.83 10.46 -5.22
CA VAL A 154 -17.16 10.47 -6.53
C VAL A 154 -16.47 9.14 -6.79
N ILE A 155 -16.63 8.57 -7.99
CA ILE A 155 -15.79 7.47 -8.48
C ILE A 155 -14.62 8.03 -9.29
N CYS A 156 -13.40 7.75 -8.86
CA CYS A 156 -12.18 8.06 -9.61
C CYS A 156 -11.91 6.94 -10.62
N CYS A 157 -12.36 7.11 -11.87
CA CYS A 157 -12.34 6.10 -12.92
C CYS A 157 -11.26 6.36 -13.98
N ASN A 158 -10.40 5.38 -14.26
CA ASN A 158 -9.41 5.46 -15.34
C ASN A 158 -9.83 4.73 -16.63
N GLY A 159 -11.06 4.19 -16.70
CA GLY A 159 -11.53 3.35 -17.81
C GLY A 159 -11.72 4.06 -19.16
N HIS A 160 -11.42 5.36 -19.22
CA HIS A 160 -11.42 6.14 -20.46
C HIS A 160 -10.07 6.10 -21.18
N LEU A 161 -9.03 5.56 -20.52
CA LEU A 161 -7.68 5.44 -21.07
C LEU A 161 -7.52 4.12 -21.82
N ASP A 162 -6.60 4.09 -22.78
CA ASP A 162 -6.15 2.83 -23.38
C ASP A 162 -5.50 1.94 -22.30
N PRO A 163 -5.82 0.64 -22.21
CA PRO A 163 -5.24 -0.25 -21.23
C PRO A 163 -3.71 -0.30 -21.20
N ASN A 164 -3.04 0.01 -22.31
CA ASN A 164 -1.58 0.07 -22.42
C ASN A 164 -0.99 1.36 -21.84
N ASP A 165 -1.78 2.43 -21.75
CA ASP A 165 -1.35 3.74 -21.26
C ASP A 165 -1.64 3.95 -19.76
N ILE A 166 -2.46 3.08 -19.16
CA ILE A 166 -2.77 3.13 -17.73
C ILE A 166 -1.49 2.91 -16.92
N TYR A 167 -1.14 3.88 -16.07
CA TYR A 167 -0.01 3.75 -15.18
C TYR A 167 -0.31 2.67 -14.14
N LYS A 168 0.60 1.70 -14.05
CA LYS A 168 0.61 0.69 -13.01
C LYS A 168 1.90 0.88 -12.21
N PRO A 169 1.83 1.09 -10.88
CA PRO A 169 3.03 1.15 -10.06
C PRO A 169 3.87 -0.09 -10.33
N LYS A 170 5.15 0.11 -10.66
CA LYS A 170 6.10 -1.00 -10.65
C LYS A 170 6.17 -1.49 -9.21
N LEU A 171 5.52 -2.64 -8.95
CA LEU A 171 5.78 -3.42 -7.74
C LEU A 171 7.30 -3.52 -7.63
N CYS A 172 7.86 -3.22 -6.46
CA CYS A 172 9.29 -3.28 -6.25
C CYS A 172 9.79 -4.67 -6.70
N THR A 173 10.50 -4.67 -7.83
CA THR A 173 11.22 -5.80 -8.39
C THR A 173 12.59 -5.88 -7.74
#